data_AF-A0A5C1WCA5-F1
#
_entry.id   AF-A0A5C1WCA5-F1
#
_cell.length_a   1.000
_cell.length_b   1.000
_cell.length_c   1.000
_cell.angle_alpha   90.00
_cell.angle_beta   90.00
_cell.angle_gamma   90.00
#
_symmetry.space_group_name_H-M   'P 1'
#
loop_
_entity.id
_entity.type
_entity.pdbx_description
1 polymer ?
#
loop_
_entity_poly.entity_id
_entity_poly.type
_entity_poly.pdbx_seq_one_letter_code
_entity_poly.pdbx_strand_id
1 'polypeptide(L)' 'MELGQVRDKITIITSGASGIGAACAETLASEGTRAIVTDVDASHGKEAVAGIEAERMAIKP' A
#
# COMPACT_ATOMS: atom_id res chain seq x y z
N MET A 1 2.71 -0.41 23.02
CA MET A 1 3.04 -0.32 21.58
C MET A 1 2.50 0.99 21.07
N GLU A 2 3.36 1.84 20.53
CA GLU A 2 2.92 3.02 19.80
C GLU A 2 2.17 2.54 18.55
N LEU A 3 0.99 3.09 18.31
CA LEU A 3 0.21 2.75 17.12
C LEU A 3 0.85 3.47 15.93
N GLY A 4 1.08 2.76 14.81
CA GLY A 4 1.59 3.38 13.58
C GLY A 4 0.76 4.61 13.21
N GLN A 5 1.42 5.69 12.78
CA GLN A 5 0.82 7.02 12.66
C GLN A 5 -0.40 7.07 11.72
N VAL A 6 -0.54 6.07 10.85
CA VAL A 6 -1.59 5.96 9.82
C VAL A 6 -2.62 4.85 10.06
N ARG A 7 -2.53 4.14 11.21
CA ARG A 7 -3.49 3.08 11.55
C ARG A 7 -4.92 3.61 11.55
N ASP A 8 -5.84 2.85 10.96
CA ASP A 8 -7.27 3.15 10.85
C ASP A 8 -7.59 4.43 10.04
N LYS A 9 -6.60 5.01 9.34
CA LYS A 9 -6.78 6.15 8.42
C LYS A 9 -6.90 5.68 6.97
N ILE A 10 -7.12 6.64 6.07
CA ILE A 10 -6.97 6.47 4.62
C ILE A 10 -5.69 7.20 4.20
N THR A 11 -4.84 6.54 3.42
CA THR A 11 -3.67 7.14 2.79
C THR A 11 -3.83 7.14 1.27
N ILE A 12 -3.36 8.19 0.61
CA ILE A 12 -3.32 8.27 -0.86
C ILE A 12 -1.85 8.37 -1.26
N ILE A 13 -1.42 7.47 -2.13
CA ILE A 13 -0.07 7.44 -2.67
C ILE A 13 -0.15 7.78 -4.16
N THR A 14 0.51 8.87 -4.54
CA THR A 14 0.68 9.28 -5.94
C THR A 14 1.90 8.61 -6.56
N SER A 15 1.77 8.19 -7.82
CA SER A 15 2.77 7.36 -8.51
C SER A 15 3.11 6.10 -7.69
N GLY A 16 2.09 5.51 -7.07
CA GLY A 16 2.25 4.43 -6.08
C GLY A 16 2.48 3.06 -6.69
N ALA A 17 2.55 2.93 -8.02
CA ALA A 17 2.73 1.63 -8.67
C ALA A 17 4.19 1.17 -8.74
N SER A 18 5.18 2.05 -8.53
CA SER A 18 6.58 1.69 -8.67
C SER A 18 7.55 2.47 -7.78
N GLY A 19 8.79 1.98 -7.71
CA GLY A 19 9.89 2.64 -7.01
C GLY A 19 9.55 2.97 -5.57
N ILE A 20 9.78 4.22 -5.17
CA ILE A 20 9.49 4.70 -3.82
C ILE A 20 7.99 4.67 -3.53
N GLY A 21 7.14 4.97 -4.52
CA GLY A 21 5.70 4.96 -4.34
C GLY A 21 5.17 3.57 -3.96
N ALA A 22 5.66 2.52 -4.62
CA ALA A 22 5.32 1.13 -4.30
C ALA A 22 5.79 0.76 -2.88
N ALA A 23 7.06 1.04 -2.55
CA ALA A 23 7.59 0.75 -1.22
C ALA A 23 6.83 1.49 -0.10
N CYS A 24 6.39 2.73 -0.35
CA CYS A 24 5.52 3.46 0.57
C CYS A 24 4.14 2.80 0.69
N ALA A 25 3.53 2.36 -0.41
CA ALA A 25 2.23 1.69 -0.41
C ALA A 25 2.27 0.37 0.39
N GLU A 26 3.32 -0.44 0.20
CA GLU A 26 3.59 -1.66 0.97
C GLU A 26 3.74 -1.37 2.47
N THR A 27 4.61 -0.43 2.82
CA THR A 27 4.89 -0.06 4.22
C THR A 27 3.63 0.44 4.92
N LEU A 28 2.92 1.39 4.31
CA LEU A 28 1.71 1.97 4.89
C LEU A 28 0.56 0.95 4.99
N ALA A 29 0.45 0.03 4.03
CA ALA A 29 -0.50 -1.08 4.11
C ALA A 29 -0.17 -1.99 5.31
N SER A 30 1.10 -2.25 5.61
CA SER A 30 1.50 -3.05 6.78
C SER A 30 1.12 -2.38 8.12
N GLU A 31 1.00 -1.05 8.16
CA GLU A 31 0.66 -0.28 9.36
C GLU A 31 -0.85 -0.23 9.69
N GLY A 32 -1.69 -0.93 8.91
CA GLY A 32 -3.13 -1.03 9.18
C GLY A 32 -3.95 0.16 8.67
N THR A 33 -3.44 0.86 7.66
CA THR A 33 -4.20 1.88 6.93
C THR A 33 -5.07 1.26 5.83
N ARG A 34 -5.99 2.04 5.26
CA ARG A 34 -6.59 1.78 3.95
C ARG A 34 -5.88 2.64 2.89
N ALA A 35 -5.01 2.02 2.11
CA ALA A 35 -4.22 2.71 1.10
C ALA A 35 -4.97 2.81 -0.24
N ILE A 36 -4.86 3.97 -0.88
CA ILE A 36 -5.28 4.22 -2.25
C ILE A 36 -4.02 4.46 -3.08
N VAL A 37 -3.75 3.57 -4.04
CA VAL A 37 -2.66 3.74 -5.00
C VAL A 37 -3.20 4.46 -6.23
N THR A 38 -2.56 5.57 -6.58
CA THR A 38 -2.83 6.29 -7.82
C THR A 38 -1.58 6.27 -8.69
N ASP A 39 -1.77 6.05 -9.98
CA ASP A 39 -0.70 6.05 -10.97
C ASP A 39 -1.30 6.50 -12.31
N VAL A 40 -0.44 6.97 -13.21
CA VAL A 40 -0.86 7.32 -14.59
C VAL A 40 -1.22 6.07 -15.39
N ASP A 41 -0.56 4.95 -15.09
CA ASP A 41 -0.88 3.64 -15.66
C ASP A 41 -1.79 2.85 -14.70
N ALA A 42 -3.06 2.76 -15.05
CA ALA A 42 -4.05 2.05 -14.26
C ALA A 42 -3.81 0.53 -14.19
N SER A 43 -3.18 -0.08 -15.20
CA SER A 43 -2.88 -1.51 -15.20
C SER A 43 -1.74 -1.80 -14.23
N HIS A 44 -0.69 -0.98 -14.30
CA HIS A 44 0.43 -1.07 -13.37
C HIS A 44 0.00 -0.82 -11.92
N GLY A 45 -0.89 0.16 -11.69
CA GLY A 45 -1.47 0.40 -10.37
C GLY A 45 -2.25 -0.81 -9.83
N LYS A 46 -2.99 -1.53 -10.68
CA LYS A 46 -3.70 -2.75 -10.27
C LYS A 46 -2.74 -3.89 -9.94
N GLU A 47 -1.67 -4.05 -10.70
CA GLU A 47 -0.63 -5.06 -10.43
C GLU A 47 0.05 -4.80 -9.09
N ALA A 48 0.41 -3.54 -8.80
CA ALA A 48 0.98 -3.14 -7.52
C ALA A 48 0.03 -3.45 -6.35
N VAL A 49 -1.26 -3.12 -6.47
CA VAL A 49 -2.27 -3.43 -5.44
C VAL A 49 -2.39 -4.94 -5.23
N ALA A 50 -2.45 -5.73 -6.31
CA ALA A 50 -2.55 -7.19 -6.21
C ALA A 50 -1.31 -7.81 -5.52
N GLY A 51 -0.11 -7.30 -5.81
CA GLY A 51 1.12 -7.69 -5.14
C GLY A 51 1.08 -7.40 -3.64
N ILE A 52 0.71 -6.17 -3.26
CA ILE A 52 0.58 -5.75 -1.85
C ILE A 52 -0.45 -6.60 -1.12
N GLU A 53 -1.59 -6.90 -1.74
CA GLU A 53 -2.63 -7.75 -1.14
C GLU A 53 -2.14 -9.18 -0.92
N ALA A 54 -1.40 -9.75 -1.89
CA ALA A 54 -0.82 -11.08 -1.77
C ALA A 54 0.21 -11.16 -0.63
N GLU A 55 1.08 -10.15 -0.50
CA GLU A 55 2.04 -10.08 0.62
C GLU A 55 1.35 -9.94 1.97
N ARG A 56 0.30 -9.12 2.06
CA ARG A 56 -0.50 -8.98 3.29
C ARG A 56 -1.15 -10.29 3.71
N MET A 57 -1.60 -11.10 2.76
CA MET A 57 -2.16 -12.42 3.04
C MET A 57 -1.07 -13.39 3.56
N ALA A 58 0.16 -13.28 3.05
CA ALA A 58 1.28 -14.12 3.48
C ALA A 58 1.83 -13.74 4.87
N ILE A 59 1.71 -12.47 5.28
CA ILE A 59 2.23 -11.94 6.56
C ILE A 59 1.22 -12.13 7.71
N LYS A 60 0.01 -12.61 7.45
CA LYS A 60 -1.01 -12.84 8.48
C LYS A 60 -0.72 -14.14 9.27
N PRO A 61 -0.56 -14.10 10.61
CA PRO A 61 -0.68 -15.30 11.44
C PRO A 61 -2.12 -15.81 11.53
#